data_AF-A0A4Y8IB36-F1
#
_entry.id   AF-A0A4Y8IB36-F1
#
_cell.length_a   1.000
_cell.length_b   1.000
_cell.length_c   1.000
_cell.angle_alpha   90.00
_cell.angle_beta   90.00
_cell.angle_gamma   90.00
#
_symmetry.space_group_name_H-M   'P 1'
#
loop_
_entity.id
_entity.type
_entity.pdbx_description
1 polymer ?
#
loop_
_entity_poly.entity_id
_entity_poly.type
_entity_poly.pdbx_seq_one_letter_code
_entity_poly.pdbx_strand_id
1 'polypeptide(L)'
;MQKIILNEDRKIWNKFFLNMLNAEIHAAGGDYQKALSEYGHIPEDEGLLLKSELLRKLGRYGEALDIVDKMQKPGRFEFFFEFPLSFYQRGLIYEEIGNAELAVKNYEKLLELWKDGDKKLPIRLDALKRLSDLKKTM
;
A
#
# COMPACT_ATOMS: atom_id res chain seq x y z
N MET A 1 -6.67 -39.94 11.09
CA MET A 1 -7.59 -39.18 10.21
C MET A 1 -7.18 -37.69 10.17
N GLN A 2 -5.94 -37.40 9.73
CA GLN A 2 -5.31 -36.07 9.93
C GLN A 2 -4.55 -35.54 8.68
N LYS A 3 -4.58 -36.27 7.56
CA LYS A 3 -3.86 -35.91 6.32
C LYS A 3 -4.69 -35.11 5.30
N ILE A 4 -6.01 -35.01 5.47
CA ILE A 4 -6.90 -34.39 4.47
C ILE A 4 -7.07 -32.87 4.69
N ILE A 5 -7.02 -32.40 5.94
CA ILE A 5 -7.23 -30.97 6.29
C ILE A 5 -6.11 -30.08 5.74
N LEU A 6 -4.87 -30.58 5.69
CA LEU A 6 -3.71 -29.81 5.20
C LEU A 6 -3.73 -29.49 3.69
N ASN A 7 -4.53 -30.18 2.89
CA ASN A 7 -4.48 -30.06 1.42
C ASN A 7 -5.40 -28.95 0.89
N GLU A 8 -6.58 -28.78 1.50
CA GLU A 8 -7.52 -27.72 1.11
C GLU A 8 -7.04 -26.33 1.57
N ASP A 9 -6.52 -26.23 2.80
CA ASP A 9 -5.91 -24.98 3.28
C ASP A 9 -4.74 -24.55 2.38
N ARG A 10 -3.87 -25.50 1.98
CA ARG A 10 -2.77 -25.22 1.06
C ARG A 10 -3.24 -24.69 -0.28
N LYS A 11 -4.33 -25.21 -0.85
CA LYS A 11 -4.89 -24.71 -2.12
C LYS A 11 -5.38 -23.28 -1.99
N ILE A 12 -6.04 -22.95 -0.87
CA ILE A 12 -6.53 -21.59 -0.59
C ILE A 12 -5.34 -20.62 -0.54
N TRP A 13 -4.29 -20.95 0.22
CA TRP A 13 -3.09 -20.13 0.31
C TRP A 13 -2.36 -19.99 -1.02
N ASN A 14 -2.19 -21.08 -1.77
CA ASN A 14 -1.58 -21.02 -3.09
C ASN A 14 -2.36 -20.12 -4.05
N LYS A 15 -3.69 -20.18 -4.03
CA LYS A 15 -4.53 -19.32 -4.86
C LYS A 15 -4.40 -17.85 -4.44
N PHE A 16 -4.40 -17.58 -3.13
CA PHE A 16 -4.17 -16.24 -2.60
C PHE A 16 -2.85 -15.64 -3.10
N PHE A 17 -1.73 -16.36 -2.93
CA PHE A 17 -0.41 -15.88 -3.37
C PHE A 17 -0.32 -15.74 -4.88
N LEU A 18 -0.95 -16.65 -5.63
CA LEU A 18 -1.00 -16.56 -7.10
C LEU A 18 -1.74 -15.31 -7.56
N ASN A 19 -2.87 -14.98 -6.95
CA ASN A 19 -3.64 -13.78 -7.27
C ASN A 19 -2.85 -12.50 -6.92
N MET A 20 -2.16 -12.48 -5.77
CA MET A 20 -1.24 -11.38 -5.42
C MET A 20 -0.15 -11.21 -6.49
N LEU A 21 0.51 -12.31 -6.88
CA LEU A 21 1.56 -12.26 -7.87
C LEU A 21 1.06 -11.80 -9.24
N ASN A 22 -0.11 -12.27 -9.68
CA ASN A 22 -0.70 -11.83 -10.94
C ASN A 22 -1.06 -10.35 -10.91
N ALA A 23 -1.59 -9.85 -9.79
CA ALA A 23 -1.87 -8.44 -9.61
C ALA A 23 -0.58 -7.60 -9.74
N GLU A 24 0.51 -8.01 -9.07
CA GLU A 24 1.81 -7.36 -9.16
C GLU A 24 2.39 -7.38 -10.59
N ILE A 25 2.28 -8.50 -11.30
CA ILE A 25 2.74 -8.62 -12.70
C ILE A 25 1.97 -7.65 -13.60
N HIS A 26 0.65 -7.56 -13.44
CA HIS A 26 -0.16 -6.62 -14.21
C HIS A 26 0.15 -5.17 -13.84
N ALA A 27 0.37 -4.87 -12.56
CA ALA A 27 0.76 -3.55 -12.08
C ALA A 27 2.12 -3.12 -12.66
N ALA A 28 3.11 -4.02 -12.67
CA ALA A 28 4.42 -3.79 -13.26
C ALA A 28 4.35 -3.56 -14.78
N GLY A 29 3.39 -4.19 -15.46
CA GLY A 29 3.07 -3.96 -16.87
C GLY A 29 2.25 -2.69 -17.15
N GLY A 30 1.81 -1.96 -16.12
CA GLY A 30 0.98 -0.77 -16.23
C GLY A 30 -0.52 -1.04 -16.42
N ASP A 31 -0.96 -2.30 -16.41
CA ASP A 31 -2.37 -2.68 -16.52
C ASP A 31 -3.03 -2.69 -15.14
N TYR A 32 -3.21 -1.50 -14.57
CA TYR A 32 -3.72 -1.32 -13.22
C TYR A 32 -5.17 -1.80 -13.05
N GLN A 33 -5.98 -1.74 -14.12
CA GLN A 33 -7.36 -2.21 -14.08
C GLN A 33 -7.41 -3.73 -13.95
N LYS A 34 -6.58 -4.44 -14.73
CA LYS A 34 -6.48 -5.89 -14.61
C LYS A 34 -5.85 -6.31 -13.29
N ALA A 35 -4.81 -5.62 -12.83
CA ALA A 35 -4.22 -5.86 -11.52
C ALA A 35 -5.27 -5.74 -10.39
N LEU A 36 -6.12 -4.72 -10.44
CA LEU A 36 -7.19 -4.53 -9.45
C LEU A 36 -8.27 -5.62 -9.54
N SER A 37 -8.53 -6.15 -10.74
CA SER A 37 -9.44 -7.29 -10.93
C SER A 37 -8.88 -8.56 -10.27
N GLU A 38 -7.59 -8.85 -10.43
CA GLU A 38 -6.93 -9.99 -9.76
C GLU A 38 -6.98 -9.83 -8.24
N TYR A 39 -6.84 -8.59 -7.75
CA TYR A 39 -7.01 -8.27 -6.34
C TYR A 39 -8.41 -8.59 -5.82
N GLY A 40 -9.47 -8.53 -6.65
CA GLY A 40 -10.83 -8.90 -6.24
C GLY A 40 -10.98 -10.34 -5.70
N HIS A 41 -9.96 -11.17 -5.89
CA HIS A 41 -9.88 -12.54 -5.36
C HIS A 41 -9.02 -12.66 -4.08
N ILE A 42 -8.52 -11.55 -3.55
CA ILE A 42 -7.77 -11.43 -2.31
C ILE A 42 -8.76 -11.00 -1.20
N PRO A 43 -8.68 -11.55 0.04
CA PRO A 43 -9.44 -11.05 1.18
C PRO A 43 -9.32 -9.53 1.34
N GLU A 44 -10.43 -8.89 1.74
CA GLU A 44 -10.54 -7.43 1.71
C GLU A 44 -9.54 -6.71 2.64
N ASP A 45 -9.11 -7.38 3.70
CA ASP A 45 -8.18 -6.93 4.73
C ASP A 45 -6.72 -7.26 4.42
N GLU A 46 -6.42 -7.84 3.26
CA GLU A 46 -5.08 -8.27 2.86
C GLU A 46 -4.55 -7.49 1.65
N GLY A 47 -3.23 -7.36 1.51
CA GLY A 47 -2.62 -6.70 0.33
C GLY A 47 -3.06 -5.24 0.15
N LEU A 48 -3.40 -4.56 1.26
CA LEU A 48 -3.95 -3.21 1.27
C LEU A 48 -3.00 -2.21 0.63
N LEU A 49 -1.68 -2.38 0.84
CA LEU A 49 -0.66 -1.57 0.19
C LEU A 49 -0.80 -1.57 -1.34
N LEU A 50 -0.79 -2.76 -1.96
CA LEU A 50 -0.93 -2.92 -3.40
C LEU A 50 -2.25 -2.33 -3.89
N LYS A 51 -3.36 -2.63 -3.20
CA LYS A 51 -4.68 -2.12 -3.57
C LYS A 51 -4.73 -0.59 -3.56
N SER A 52 -4.18 0.05 -2.52
CA SER A 52 -4.15 1.51 -2.41
C SER A 52 -3.35 2.13 -3.56
N GLU A 53 -2.23 1.52 -3.93
CA GLU A 53 -1.41 1.95 -5.05
C GLU A 53 -2.16 1.82 -6.37
N LEU A 54 -2.80 0.68 -6.63
CA LEU A 54 -3.58 0.46 -7.85
C LEU A 54 -4.72 1.48 -7.99
N LEU A 55 -5.46 1.73 -6.90
CA LEU A 55 -6.54 2.72 -6.90
C LEU A 55 -6.00 4.13 -7.16
N ARG A 56 -4.89 4.52 -6.53
CA ARG A 56 -4.21 5.80 -6.80
C ARG A 56 -3.79 5.91 -8.27
N LYS A 57 -3.15 4.87 -8.82
CA LYS A 57 -2.71 4.83 -10.23
C LYS A 57 -3.86 4.93 -11.23
N LEU A 58 -5.07 4.51 -10.83
CA LEU A 58 -6.31 4.65 -11.61
C LEU A 58 -7.02 6.00 -11.38
N GLY A 59 -6.46 6.91 -10.56
CA GLY A 59 -7.09 8.18 -10.20
C GLY A 59 -8.28 8.05 -9.24
N ARG A 60 -8.50 6.86 -8.67
CA ARG A 60 -9.60 6.56 -7.73
C ARG A 60 -9.21 6.94 -6.31
N TYR A 61 -8.91 8.23 -6.11
CA TYR A 61 -8.25 8.74 -4.89
C TYR A 61 -9.06 8.55 -3.61
N GLY A 62 -10.39 8.74 -3.66
CA GLY A 62 -11.25 8.54 -2.48
C GLY A 62 -11.18 7.10 -1.97
N GLU A 63 -11.32 6.14 -2.89
CA GLU A 63 -11.22 4.72 -2.55
C GLU A 63 -9.80 4.35 -2.09
N ALA A 64 -8.76 4.94 -2.69
CA ALA A 64 -7.39 4.74 -2.23
C ALA A 64 -7.22 5.21 -0.78
N LEU A 65 -7.79 6.36 -0.39
CA LEU A 65 -7.76 6.86 0.98
C LEU A 65 -8.49 5.92 1.95
N ASP A 66 -9.63 5.36 1.56
CA ASP A 66 -10.36 4.38 2.38
C ASP A 66 -9.52 3.13 2.67
N ILE A 67 -8.75 2.66 1.68
CA ILE A 67 -7.82 1.53 1.87
C ILE A 67 -6.65 1.91 2.77
N VAL A 68 -6.11 3.12 2.61
CA VAL A 68 -5.04 3.65 3.46
C VAL A 68 -5.50 3.81 4.92
N ASP A 69 -6.77 4.11 5.18
CA ASP A 69 -7.33 4.11 6.54
C ASP A 69 -7.40 2.70 7.14
N LYS A 70 -7.65 1.67 6.32
CA LYS A 70 -7.63 0.26 6.77
C LYS A 70 -6.23 -0.21 7.14
N MET A 71 -5.19 0.24 6.44
CA MET A 71 -3.77 -0.08 6.75
C MET A 71 -3.32 0.40 8.14
N GLN A 72 -4.09 1.30 8.78
CA GLN A 72 -3.78 1.78 10.11
C GLN A 72 -4.33 0.89 11.24
N LYS A 73 -5.09 -0.13 10.88
CA LYS A 73 -5.65 -1.13 11.80
C LYS A 73 -4.85 -2.42 11.71
N PRO A 74 -4.73 -3.20 12.79
CA PRO A 74 -4.13 -4.53 12.70
C PRO A 74 -4.95 -5.41 11.75
N GLY A 75 -4.29 -5.93 10.71
CA GLY A 75 -4.88 -6.90 9.78
C GLY A 75 -4.89 -8.32 10.38
N ARG A 76 -5.40 -9.29 9.60
CA ARG A 76 -5.52 -10.69 10.01
C ARG A 76 -4.22 -11.32 10.51
N PHE A 77 -3.10 -10.88 9.96
CA PHE A 77 -1.76 -11.37 10.29
C PHE A 77 -0.96 -10.45 11.21
N GLU A 78 -1.57 -9.37 11.73
CA GLU A 78 -0.91 -8.38 12.60
C GLU A 78 0.44 -7.87 12.06
N PHE A 79 0.62 -7.83 10.74
CA PHE A 79 1.85 -7.34 10.16
C PHE A 79 1.92 -5.81 10.23
N PHE A 80 2.59 -5.29 11.26
CA PHE A 80 2.73 -3.85 11.54
C PHE A 80 3.53 -3.03 10.50
N PHE A 81 3.97 -3.62 9.38
CA PHE A 81 4.70 -2.90 8.34
C PHE A 81 3.80 -1.96 7.52
N GLU A 82 2.49 -2.23 7.45
CA GLU A 82 1.55 -1.41 6.68
C GLU A 82 1.24 -0.07 7.35
N PHE A 83 1.30 0.00 8.68
CA PHE A 83 0.93 1.21 9.41
C PHE A 83 1.78 2.44 9.01
N PRO A 84 3.14 2.39 9.02
CA PRO A 84 3.94 3.52 8.54
C PRO A 84 3.76 3.79 7.04
N LEU A 85 3.64 2.73 6.22
CA LEU A 85 3.46 2.86 4.78
C LEU A 85 2.14 3.53 4.40
N SER A 86 1.12 3.43 5.26
CA SER A 86 -0.14 4.15 5.06
C SER A 86 0.08 5.66 4.95
N PHE A 87 0.96 6.25 5.76
CA PHE A 87 1.29 7.68 5.68
C PHE A 87 2.01 8.02 4.38
N TYR A 88 2.91 7.16 3.90
CA TYR A 88 3.57 7.37 2.61
C TYR A 88 2.57 7.38 1.45
N GLN A 89 1.69 6.36 1.37
CA GLN A 89 0.66 6.28 0.34
C GLN A 89 -0.31 7.46 0.43
N ARG A 90 -0.72 7.85 1.64
CA ARG A 90 -1.56 9.04 1.85
C ARG A 90 -0.90 10.31 1.34
N GLY A 91 0.40 10.47 1.58
CA GLY A 91 1.20 11.58 1.07
C GLY A 91 1.18 11.65 -0.46
N LEU A 92 1.41 10.51 -1.13
CA LEU A 92 1.37 10.43 -2.59
C LEU A 92 -0.01 10.79 -3.15
N ILE A 93 -1.09 10.29 -2.53
CA ILE A 93 -2.46 10.62 -2.95
C ILE A 93 -2.71 12.12 -2.80
N TYR A 94 -2.33 12.71 -1.66
CA TYR A 94 -2.55 14.14 -1.42
C TYR A 94 -1.72 15.03 -2.37
N GLU A 95 -0.50 14.62 -2.70
CA GLU A 95 0.33 15.31 -3.69
C GLU A 95 -0.34 15.28 -5.08
N GLU A 96 -0.85 14.13 -5.51
CA GLU A 96 -1.51 13.98 -6.83
C GLU A 96 -2.83 14.74 -6.95
N ILE A 97 -3.60 14.89 -5.87
CA ILE A 97 -4.82 15.73 -5.87
C ILE A 97 -4.52 17.23 -5.68
N GLY A 98 -3.25 17.61 -5.55
CA GLY A 98 -2.82 19.01 -5.40
C GLY A 98 -2.94 19.58 -3.98
N ASN A 99 -3.13 18.74 -2.97
CA ASN A 99 -3.18 19.17 -1.56
C ASN A 99 -1.80 19.03 -0.90
N ALA A 100 -0.92 19.99 -1.17
CA ALA A 100 0.46 20.00 -0.67
C ALA A 100 0.55 19.99 0.86
N GLU A 101 -0.33 20.70 1.57
CA GLU A 101 -0.35 20.75 3.04
C GLU A 101 -0.56 19.37 3.65
N LEU A 102 -1.57 18.63 3.16
CA LEU A 102 -1.84 17.28 3.65
C LEU A 102 -0.77 16.28 3.21
N ALA A 103 -0.17 16.46 2.03
CA ALA A 103 0.96 15.63 1.60
C ALA A 103 2.16 15.77 2.54
N VAL A 104 2.56 17.02 2.85
CA VAL A 104 3.65 17.34 3.79
C VAL A 104 3.42 16.70 5.15
N LYS A 105 2.24 16.88 5.73
CA LYS A 105 1.89 16.31 7.05
C LYS A 105 2.07 14.79 7.09
N ASN A 106 1.73 14.10 6.00
CA ASN A 106 1.83 12.64 5.92
C ASN A 106 3.28 12.17 5.73
N TYR A 107 4.08 12.84 4.90
CA TYR A 107 5.50 12.52 4.77
C TYR A 107 6.26 12.77 6.08
N GLU A 108 5.96 13.85 6.79
CA GLU A 108 6.54 14.10 8.11
C GLU A 108 6.19 12.99 9.10
N LYS A 109 4.94 12.51 9.10
CA LYS A 109 4.51 11.44 10.00
C LYS A 109 5.22 10.12 9.72
N LEU A 110 5.39 9.75 8.45
CA LEU A 110 6.21 8.59 8.07
C LEU A 110 7.65 8.73 8.62
N LEU A 111 8.27 9.89 8.42
CA LEU A 111 9.66 10.13 8.80
C LEU A 111 9.86 10.15 10.32
N GLU A 112 8.85 10.60 11.07
CA GLU A 112 8.77 10.53 12.53
C GLU A 112 8.71 9.08 13.00
N LEU A 113 7.82 8.26 12.42
CA LEU A 113 7.68 6.84 12.77
C LEU A 113 8.94 6.03 12.45
N TRP A 114 9.64 6.40 11.38
CA TRP A 114 10.88 5.74 10.95
C TRP A 114 12.15 6.49 11.33
N LYS A 115 12.10 7.42 12.29
CA LYS A 115 13.25 8.28 12.65
C LYS A 115 14.50 7.48 13.04
N ASP A 116 14.29 6.33 13.69
CA ASP A 116 15.33 5.41 14.16
C ASP A 116 15.51 4.18 13.23
N GLY A 117 14.79 4.14 12.11
CA GLY A 117 14.88 3.07 11.11
C GLY A 117 16.09 3.22 10.17
N ASP A 118 16.26 2.25 9.26
CA ASP A 118 17.33 2.31 8.26
C ASP A 118 17.14 3.53 7.34
N LYS A 119 18.14 4.41 7.36
CA LYS A 119 18.17 5.65 6.58
C LYS A 119 18.27 5.41 5.07
N LYS A 120 18.66 4.19 4.64
CA LYS A 120 18.81 3.80 3.23
C LYS A 120 17.53 3.25 2.61
N LEU A 121 16.44 3.13 3.37
CA LEU A 121 15.18 2.64 2.84
C LEU A 121 14.70 3.54 1.68
N PRO A 122 14.44 3.00 0.48
CA PRO A 122 14.05 3.80 -0.68
C PRO A 122 12.83 4.69 -0.43
N ILE A 123 11.81 4.17 0.26
CA ILE A 123 10.59 4.92 0.61
C ILE A 123 10.91 6.11 1.52
N ARG A 124 11.84 5.96 2.46
CA ARG A 124 12.28 7.05 3.34
C ARG A 124 13.00 8.14 2.55
N LEU A 125 13.88 7.73 1.63
CA LEU A 125 14.63 8.66 0.77
C LEU A 125 13.69 9.42 -0.18
N ASP A 126 12.73 8.74 -0.78
CA ASP A 126 11.72 9.37 -1.65
C ASP A 126 10.85 10.36 -0.87
N ALA A 127 10.34 9.97 0.30
CA ALA A 127 9.56 10.86 1.16
C ALA A 127 10.33 12.12 1.57
N LEU A 128 11.63 12.01 1.90
CA LEU A 128 12.49 13.16 2.20
C LEU A 128 12.61 14.10 1.00
N LYS A 129 12.81 13.54 -0.20
CA LYS A 129 12.92 14.32 -1.43
C LYS A 129 11.62 15.07 -1.71
N ARG A 130 10.47 14.38 -1.71
CA ARG A 130 9.15 14.97 -1.94
C ARG A 130 8.82 16.05 -0.92
N LEU A 131 9.06 15.77 0.37
CA LEU A 131 8.87 16.75 1.44
C LEU A 131 9.72 18.01 1.21
N SER A 132 10.98 17.85 0.81
CA SER A 132 11.85 18.99 0.50
C SER A 132 11.35 19.79 -0.70
N ASP A 133 10.88 19.11 -1.74
CA ASP A 133 10.41 19.76 -2.97
C ASP A 133 9.09 20.52 -2.72
N LEU A 134 8.12 19.90 -2.04
CA LEU A 134 6.85 20.54 -1.66
C LEU A 134 7.06 21.80 -0.81
N LYS A 135 7.94 21.73 0.21
CA LYS A 135 8.22 22.87 1.09
C LYS A 135 8.91 24.05 0.40
N LYS A 136 9.54 23.85 -0.76
CA LYS A 136 10.11 24.95 -1.55
C LYS A 136 9.07 25.66 -2.41
N THR A 137 7.99 24.96 -2.75
CA THR A 137 6.95 25.44 -3.68
C THR A 137 5.72 25.99 -2.98
N MET A 138 5.59 25.75 -1.67
CA MET A 138 4.57 26.35 -0.79
C MET A 138 5.02 27.73 -0.32
#